data_AF-A0AAD9U8J8-F1
#
_entry.id   AF-A0AAD9U8J8-F1
#
_cell.length_a   1.000
_cell.length_b   1.000
_cell.length_c   1.000
_cell.angle_alpha   90.00
_cell.angle_beta   90.00
_cell.angle_gamma   90.00
#
_symmetry.space_group_name_H-M   'P 1'
#
loop_
_entity.id
_entity.type
_entity.pdbx_description
1 polymer ?
#
loop_
_entity_poly.entity_id
_entity_poly.type
_entity_poly.pdbx_seq_one_letter_code
_entity_poly.pdbx_strand_id
1 'polypeptide(L)'
;MLGPDTRVFNSCIFLSLMVVLIFQHGDNYRVRANSDRGFMQINGTFFVMNGKPVNLNGFNAYWMMLHAADPSTRNKVTAVFQQASKYGMNIARAWAFSDGGYRPLQSSPGVYNEDMFKGLDFVVSEAGKYGISMILSFVNNYEDYGGRKQ
;
A
#
# COMPACT_ATOMS: atom_id res chain seq x y z
N MET A 1 56.13 -12.32 28.34
CA MET A 1 54.94 -11.48 28.13
C MET A 1 54.74 -11.34 26.63
N LEU A 2 53.79 -12.06 26.04
CA LEU A 2 53.44 -11.92 24.64
C LEU A 2 52.56 -10.67 24.51
N GLY A 3 53.04 -9.66 23.78
CA GLY A 3 52.26 -8.47 23.47
C GLY A 3 51.01 -8.83 22.63
N PRO A 4 49.96 -8.00 22.67
CA PRO A 4 48.75 -8.26 21.90
C PRO A 4 49.08 -8.41 20.40
N ASP A 5 48.50 -9.43 19.77
CA ASP A 5 48.73 -9.76 18.36
C ASP A 5 48.24 -8.60 17.47
N THR A 6 49.21 -7.93 16.83
CA THR A 6 48.99 -6.76 15.98
C THR A 6 48.05 -7.05 14.81
N ARG A 7 47.95 -8.32 14.38
CA ARG A 7 47.02 -8.73 13.32
C ARG A 7 45.57 -8.71 13.78
N VAL A 8 45.31 -9.12 15.03
CA VAL A 8 43.96 -9.11 15.62
C VAL A 8 43.52 -7.66 15.86
N PHE A 9 44.42 -6.81 16.36
CA PHE A 9 44.15 -5.40 16.57
C PHE A 9 43.78 -4.66 15.27
N ASN A 10 44.56 -4.87 14.20
CA ASN A 10 44.27 -4.28 12.89
C ASN A 10 42.97 -4.81 12.25
N SER A 11 42.65 -6.09 12.48
CA SER A 11 41.40 -6.69 11.98
C SER A 11 40.16 -6.09 12.66
N CYS A 12 40.21 -5.85 13.97
CA CYS A 12 39.13 -5.20 14.71
C CYS A 12 38.93 -3.73 14.29
N ILE A 13 39.99 -3.02 13.94
CA ILE A 13 39.91 -1.65 13.40
C ILE A 13 39.26 -1.66 12.02
N PHE A 14 39.63 -2.61 11.15
CA PHE A 14 39.03 -2.73 9.82
C PHE A 14 37.53 -3.07 9.87
N LEU A 15 37.14 -3.98 10.76
CA LEU A 15 35.73 -4.34 10.97
C LEU A 15 34.93 -3.17 11.53
N SER A 16 35.47 -2.44 12.51
CA SER A 16 34.79 -1.27 13.07
C SER A 16 34.67 -0.12 12.05
N LEU A 17 35.67 0.08 11.19
CA LEU A 17 35.58 1.03 10.06
C LEU A 17 34.54 0.62 9.01
N MET A 18 34.44 -0.67 8.66
CA MET A 18 33.37 -1.14 7.76
C MET A 18 31.98 -0.90 8.36
N VAL A 19 31.80 -1.19 9.65
CA VAL A 19 30.53 -0.96 10.35
C VAL A 19 30.18 0.53 10.35
N VAL A 20 31.14 1.40 10.66
CA VAL A 20 30.94 2.86 10.63
C VAL A 20 30.62 3.35 9.21
N LEU A 21 31.28 2.83 8.17
CA LEU A 21 30.99 3.19 6.78
C LEU A 21 29.60 2.74 6.33
N ILE A 22 29.13 1.56 6.76
CA ILE A 22 27.76 1.08 6.50
C ILE A 22 26.74 2.00 7.19
N PHE A 23 26.98 2.40 8.44
CA PHE A 23 26.11 3.34 9.15
C PHE A 23 26.14 4.75 8.54
N GLN A 24 27.30 5.25 8.14
CA GLN A 24 27.45 6.57 7.50
C GLN A 24 26.84 6.61 6.08
N HIS A 25 26.85 5.51 5.33
CA HIS A 25 26.10 5.43 4.07
C HIS A 25 24.59 5.24 4.25
N GLY A 26 24.14 4.68 5.38
CA GLY A 26 22.73 4.61 5.75
C GLY A 26 22.11 5.99 6.09
N ASP A 27 22.94 6.93 6.56
CA ASP A 27 22.48 8.26 7.01
C ASP A 27 22.40 9.32 5.89
N ASN A 28 22.87 9.02 4.67
CA ASN A 28 22.81 9.96 3.54
C ASN A 28 21.42 10.08 2.88
N TYR A 29 20.42 9.33 3.37
CA TYR A 29 19.03 9.47 2.93
C TYR A 29 18.25 10.47 3.80
N ARG A 30 18.82 11.63 4.09
CA ARG A 30 18.05 12.75 4.65
C ARG A 30 17.30 13.45 3.52
N VAL A 31 16.29 12.77 2.99
CA VAL A 31 15.26 13.42 2.18
C VAL A 31 14.57 14.45 3.06
N ARG A 32 14.49 15.68 2.55
CA ARG A 32 13.89 16.85 3.18
C ARG A 32 12.41 16.57 3.49
N ALA A 33 12.13 15.98 4.64
CA ALA A 33 10.78 15.61 5.06
C ALA A 33 10.01 16.84 5.54
N ASN A 34 9.39 17.58 4.62
CA ASN A 34 8.37 18.55 5.01
C ASN A 34 7.38 18.88 3.87
N SER A 35 6.49 17.94 3.54
CA SER A 35 5.13 18.20 2.99
C SER A 35 4.29 16.93 2.81
N ASP A 36 4.90 15.75 2.60
CA ASP A 36 4.18 14.58 2.04
C ASP A 36 3.96 13.40 3.02
N ARG A 37 3.75 13.68 4.32
CA ARG A 37 3.46 12.60 5.28
C ARG A 37 2.16 11.88 4.88
N GLY A 38 2.24 10.57 4.66
CA GLY A 38 1.07 9.73 4.39
C GLY A 38 0.87 9.27 2.94
N PHE A 39 1.63 9.80 1.97
CA PHE A 39 1.60 9.30 0.59
C PHE A 39 2.80 8.37 0.30
N MET A 40 2.55 7.34 -0.50
CA MET A 40 3.61 6.48 -1.02
C MET A 40 4.36 7.21 -2.14
N GLN A 41 5.68 7.21 -2.04
CA GLN A 41 6.59 7.87 -2.96
C GLN A 41 7.49 6.85 -3.66
N ILE A 42 8.26 7.32 -4.65
CA ILE A 42 9.27 6.54 -5.35
C ILE A 42 10.63 7.19 -5.12
N ASN A 43 11.64 6.38 -4.78
CA ASN A 43 13.05 6.77 -4.78
C ASN A 43 13.83 5.78 -5.64
N GLY A 44 14.22 6.22 -6.84
CA GLY A 44 14.81 5.34 -7.84
C GLY A 44 13.86 4.19 -8.20
N THR A 45 14.25 2.97 -7.89
CA THR A 45 13.48 1.75 -8.15
C THR A 45 12.72 1.22 -6.92
N PHE A 46 12.68 1.98 -5.83
CA PHE A 46 12.05 1.56 -4.58
C PHE A 46 10.82 2.40 -4.26
N PHE A 47 9.80 1.74 -3.71
CA PHE A 47 8.72 2.44 -3.02
C PHE A 47 9.20 2.93 -1.66
N VAL A 48 8.79 4.13 -1.27
CA VAL A 48 9.17 4.77 0.00
C VAL A 48 7.93 5.32 0.68
N MET A 49 7.79 5.08 1.98
CA MET A 49 6.75 5.67 2.82
C MET A 49 7.40 6.35 4.01
N ASN A 50 7.08 7.62 4.25
CA ASN A 50 7.65 8.41 5.35
C ASN A 50 9.19 8.36 5.38
N GLY A 51 9.83 8.42 4.21
CA GLY A 51 11.28 8.39 4.05
C GLY A 51 11.93 7.00 4.19
N LYS A 52 11.17 5.93 4.40
CA LYS A 52 11.69 4.56 4.54
C LYS A 52 11.28 3.68 3.35
N PRO A 53 12.19 2.86 2.79
CA PRO A 53 11.83 1.87 1.77
C PRO A 53 10.74 0.92 2.27
N VAL A 54 9.80 0.56 1.38
CA VAL A 54 8.70 -0.37 1.67
C VAL A 54 8.65 -1.45 0.59
N ASN A 55 8.60 -2.71 1.03
CA ASN A 55 8.27 -3.83 0.17
C ASN A 55 6.75 -4.04 0.16
N LEU A 56 6.17 -4.13 -1.03
CA LEU A 56 4.73 -4.34 -1.18
C LEU A 56 4.38 -5.82 -1.08
N ASN A 57 3.46 -6.15 -0.19
CA ASN A 57 2.88 -7.48 -0.03
C ASN A 57 1.37 -7.31 0.08
N GLY A 58 0.62 -7.82 -0.87
CA GLY A 58 -0.78 -7.43 -1.02
C GLY A 58 -1.67 -8.43 -1.71
N PHE A 59 -2.90 -7.99 -1.97
CA PHE A 59 -3.97 -8.81 -2.52
C PHE A 59 -4.87 -8.02 -3.46
N ASN A 60 -5.66 -8.74 -4.28
CA ASN A 60 -6.69 -8.15 -5.13
C ASN A 60 -8.06 -8.47 -4.52
N ALA A 61 -8.92 -7.46 -4.38
CA ALA A 61 -10.29 -7.58 -3.88
C ALA A 61 -11.21 -6.60 -4.62
N TYR A 62 -11.44 -6.89 -5.90
CA TYR A 62 -12.22 -6.04 -6.80
C TYR A 62 -13.67 -5.77 -6.34
N TRP A 63 -14.23 -6.66 -5.53
CA TRP A 63 -15.63 -6.67 -5.08
C TRP A 63 -15.93 -5.76 -3.88
N MET A 64 -14.91 -5.18 -3.24
CA MET A 64 -15.04 -4.50 -1.94
C MET A 64 -16.10 -3.40 -1.94
N MET A 65 -16.14 -2.57 -2.99
CA MET A 65 -17.11 -1.46 -3.10
C MET A 65 -18.56 -1.98 -3.08
N LEU A 66 -18.86 -3.02 -3.85
CA LEU A 66 -20.20 -3.61 -3.90
C LEU A 66 -20.63 -4.17 -2.54
N HIS A 67 -19.73 -4.88 -1.86
CA HIS A 67 -20.02 -5.44 -0.54
C HIS A 67 -20.13 -4.35 0.53
N ALA A 68 -19.32 -3.29 0.45
CA ALA A 68 -19.41 -2.15 1.36
C ALA A 68 -20.70 -1.35 1.17
N ALA A 69 -21.23 -1.25 -0.04
CA ALA A 69 -22.49 -0.59 -0.32
C ALA A 69 -23.72 -1.34 0.22
N ASP A 70 -23.57 -2.61 0.60
CA ASP A 70 -24.62 -3.41 1.22
C ASP A 70 -24.39 -3.58 2.74
N PRO A 71 -25.24 -2.98 3.60
CA PRO A 71 -25.09 -3.11 5.05
C PRO A 71 -24.99 -4.56 5.55
N SER A 72 -25.65 -5.51 4.88
CA SER A 72 -25.66 -6.93 5.27
C SER A 72 -24.33 -7.64 4.99
N THR A 73 -23.47 -7.07 4.13
CA THR A 73 -22.18 -7.67 3.77
C THR A 73 -20.98 -6.76 4.01
N ARG A 74 -21.19 -5.51 4.44
CA ARG A 74 -20.15 -4.52 4.73
C ARG A 74 -19.10 -5.03 5.72
N ASN A 75 -19.52 -5.83 6.71
CA ASN A 75 -18.61 -6.45 7.69
C ASN A 75 -17.53 -7.34 7.05
N LYS A 76 -17.77 -7.89 5.86
CA LYS A 76 -16.77 -8.69 5.13
C LYS A 76 -15.56 -7.87 4.70
N VAL A 77 -15.77 -6.59 4.38
CA VAL A 77 -14.67 -5.66 4.01
C VAL A 77 -13.78 -5.40 5.21
N THR A 78 -14.37 -5.09 6.37
CA THR A 78 -13.63 -4.99 7.65
C THR A 78 -12.86 -6.26 7.97
N ALA A 79 -13.51 -7.43 7.85
CA ALA A 79 -12.88 -8.71 8.15
C ALA A 79 -11.64 -8.99 7.26
N VAL A 80 -11.72 -8.67 5.96
CA VAL A 80 -10.58 -8.83 5.05
C VAL A 80 -9.43 -7.90 5.42
N PHE A 81 -9.68 -6.62 5.70
CA PHE A 81 -8.61 -5.71 6.12
C PHE A 81 -7.99 -6.09 7.46
N GLN A 82 -8.80 -6.53 8.41
CA GLN A 82 -8.32 -7.05 9.69
C GLN A 82 -7.41 -8.28 9.50
N GLN A 83 -7.80 -9.22 8.64
CA GLN A 83 -6.99 -10.40 8.33
C GLN A 83 -5.71 -10.02 7.58
N ALA A 84 -5.79 -9.18 6.56
CA ALA A 84 -4.64 -8.70 5.80
C ALA A 84 -3.60 -8.05 6.72
N SER A 85 -4.05 -7.17 7.63
CA SER A 85 -3.20 -6.53 8.63
C SER A 85 -2.55 -7.56 9.56
N LYS A 86 -3.33 -8.54 10.06
CA LYS A 86 -2.83 -9.66 10.89
C LYS A 86 -1.73 -10.47 10.20
N TYR A 87 -1.83 -10.67 8.89
CA TYR A 87 -0.85 -11.42 8.09
C TYR A 87 0.26 -10.54 7.49
N GLY A 88 0.35 -9.26 7.85
CA GLY A 88 1.41 -8.37 7.40
C GLY A 88 1.31 -7.95 5.94
N MET A 89 0.11 -8.01 5.34
CA MET A 89 -0.15 -7.39 4.04
C MET A 89 -0.33 -5.88 4.22
N ASN A 90 0.19 -5.10 3.27
CA ASN A 90 0.25 -3.63 3.36
C ASN A 90 -0.37 -2.90 2.15
N ILE A 91 -0.82 -3.63 1.14
CA ILE A 91 -1.47 -3.03 -0.03
C ILE A 91 -2.64 -3.88 -0.55
N ALA A 92 -3.72 -3.23 -0.95
CA ALA A 92 -4.86 -3.87 -1.58
C ALA A 92 -5.19 -3.20 -2.91
N ARG A 93 -5.44 -4.00 -3.95
CA ARG A 93 -5.95 -3.52 -5.23
C ARG A 93 -7.45 -3.79 -5.33
N ALA A 94 -8.23 -2.74 -5.58
CA ALA A 94 -9.69 -2.81 -5.72
C ALA A 94 -10.17 -2.01 -6.95
N TRP A 95 -11.44 -2.20 -7.31
CA TRP A 95 -12.09 -1.40 -8.34
C TRP A 95 -12.83 -0.21 -7.72
N ALA A 96 -12.66 0.94 -8.37
CA ALA A 96 -13.38 2.18 -8.09
C ALA A 96 -14.23 2.57 -9.31
N PHE A 97 -14.77 1.57 -10.02
CA PHE A 97 -15.69 1.71 -11.13
C PHE A 97 -16.74 0.59 -11.09
N SER A 98 -17.87 0.83 -11.73
CA SER A 98 -18.91 -0.15 -12.03
C SER A 98 -19.91 0.56 -12.92
N ASP A 99 -19.72 0.49 -14.23
CA ASP A 99 -20.33 1.40 -15.21
C ASP A 99 -21.51 0.73 -15.95
N GLY A 100 -22.06 -0.33 -15.35
CA GLY A 100 -23.19 -1.10 -15.86
C GLY A 100 -23.50 -2.33 -15.02
N GLY A 101 -24.63 -2.99 -15.28
CA GLY A 101 -25.04 -4.21 -14.59
C GLY A 101 -25.84 -3.98 -13.29
N TYR A 102 -25.80 -4.97 -12.39
CA TYR A 102 -26.54 -4.95 -11.12
C TYR A 102 -25.85 -4.04 -10.10
N ARG A 103 -26.52 -2.94 -9.71
CA ARG A 103 -26.02 -1.89 -8.79
C ARG A 103 -24.74 -1.19 -9.32
N PRO A 104 -24.84 -0.42 -10.42
CA PRO A 104 -23.69 0.31 -10.94
C PRO A 104 -23.25 1.43 -9.98
N LEU A 105 -21.96 1.74 -9.96
CA LEU A 105 -21.43 2.98 -9.42
C LEU A 105 -21.81 4.13 -10.35
N GLN A 106 -21.61 3.95 -11.66
CA GLN A 106 -21.97 4.92 -12.68
C GLN A 106 -23.04 4.33 -13.59
N SER A 107 -24.28 4.81 -13.48
CA SER A 107 -25.40 4.29 -14.27
C SER A 107 -25.43 4.85 -15.70
N SER A 108 -24.90 6.06 -15.88
CA SER A 108 -24.68 6.71 -17.17
C SER A 108 -23.56 7.76 -17.03
N PRO A 109 -23.00 8.30 -18.14
CA PRO A 109 -21.92 9.29 -18.06
C PRO A 109 -22.28 10.48 -17.16
N GLY A 110 -21.46 10.71 -16.14
CA GLY A 110 -21.65 11.75 -15.13
C GLY A 110 -22.72 11.47 -14.05
N VAL A 111 -23.46 10.35 -14.12
CA VAL A 111 -24.52 10.02 -13.14
C VAL A 111 -24.07 8.87 -12.26
N TYR A 112 -23.92 9.16 -10.96
CA TYR A 112 -23.37 8.24 -9.98
C TYR A 112 -24.38 7.81 -8.92
N ASN A 113 -24.24 6.56 -8.46
CA ASN A 113 -24.99 6.01 -7.33
C ASN A 113 -24.28 6.36 -6.02
N GLU A 114 -24.87 7.27 -5.25
CA GLU A 114 -24.32 7.77 -3.99
C GLU A 114 -24.11 6.67 -2.93
N ASP A 115 -25.01 5.69 -2.85
CA ASP A 115 -24.86 4.58 -1.89
C ASP A 115 -23.67 3.67 -2.25
N MET A 116 -23.40 3.52 -3.55
CA MET A 116 -22.21 2.82 -4.02
C MET A 116 -20.93 3.62 -3.74
N PHE A 117 -20.98 4.94 -3.89
CA PHE A 117 -19.87 5.84 -3.55
C PHE A 117 -19.53 5.80 -2.06
N LYS A 118 -20.53 5.86 -1.18
CA LYS A 118 -20.35 5.65 0.27
C LYS A 118 -19.78 4.29 0.60
N GLY A 119 -20.06 3.28 -0.23
CA GLY A 119 -19.40 1.98 -0.17
C GLY A 119 -17.88 2.11 -0.40
N LEU A 120 -17.46 2.83 -1.44
CA LEU A 120 -16.06 3.11 -1.71
C LEU A 120 -15.40 3.91 -0.57
N ASP A 121 -16.08 4.91 0.00
CA ASP A 121 -15.60 5.67 1.16
C ASP A 121 -15.33 4.75 2.36
N PHE A 122 -16.24 3.81 2.62
CA PHE A 122 -16.07 2.81 3.66
C PHE A 122 -14.84 1.92 3.41
N VAL A 123 -14.60 1.50 2.16
CA VAL A 123 -13.41 0.72 1.81
C VAL A 123 -12.12 1.50 2.10
N VAL A 124 -12.06 2.77 1.68
CA VAL A 124 -10.87 3.62 1.89
C VAL A 124 -10.63 3.89 3.37
N SER A 125 -11.68 4.22 4.12
CA SER A 125 -11.57 4.47 5.57
C SER A 125 -11.11 3.23 6.35
N GLU A 126 -11.66 2.04 6.05
CA GLU A 126 -11.24 0.81 6.70
C GLU A 126 -9.81 0.40 6.30
N ALA A 127 -9.39 0.59 5.05
CA ALA A 127 -8.01 0.38 4.63
C ALA A 127 -7.05 1.23 5.47
N GLY A 128 -7.35 2.53 5.64
CA GLY A 128 -6.58 3.45 6.47
C GLY A 128 -6.53 3.02 7.94
N LYS A 129 -7.66 2.61 8.51
CA LYS A 129 -7.75 2.12 9.90
C LYS A 129 -6.86 0.90 10.16
N TYR A 130 -6.68 0.02 9.18
CA TYR A 130 -5.84 -1.18 9.29
C TYR A 130 -4.43 -1.00 8.70
N GLY A 131 -4.05 0.22 8.30
CA GLY A 131 -2.71 0.54 7.80
C GLY A 131 -2.41 -0.04 6.42
N ILE A 132 -3.44 -0.25 5.59
CA ILE A 132 -3.33 -0.83 4.25
C ILE A 132 -3.45 0.26 3.20
N SER A 133 -2.44 0.35 2.33
CA SER A 133 -2.46 1.25 1.16
C SER A 133 -3.36 0.70 0.07
N MET A 134 -3.89 1.57 -0.81
CA MET A 134 -4.84 1.17 -1.85
C MET A 134 -4.32 1.48 -3.25
N ILE A 135 -4.52 0.54 -4.18
CA ILE A 135 -4.49 0.79 -5.63
C ILE A 135 -5.93 0.73 -6.13
N LEU A 136 -6.43 1.85 -6.63
CA LEU A 136 -7.77 1.96 -7.17
C LEU A 136 -7.71 1.95 -8.70
N SER A 137 -8.29 0.93 -9.31
CA SER A 137 -8.51 0.88 -10.76
C SER A 137 -9.78 1.65 -11.09
N PHE A 138 -9.74 2.57 -12.06
CA PHE A 138 -10.88 3.43 -12.42
C PHE A 138 -11.67 2.96 -13.65
N VAL A 139 -11.18 1.94 -14.36
CA VAL A 139 -11.82 1.35 -15.53
C VAL A 139 -11.29 -0.06 -15.76
N ASN A 140 -12.01 -0.85 -16.55
CA ASN A 140 -11.60 -2.19 -17.00
C ASN A 140 -11.55 -2.29 -18.52
N ASN A 141 -10.61 -3.09 -19.02
CA ASN A 141 -10.51 -3.40 -20.44
C ASN A 141 -11.50 -4.50 -20.88
N TYR A 142 -11.98 -5.31 -19.94
CA TYR A 142 -12.96 -6.36 -20.16
C TYR A 142 -14.36 -5.88 -19.80
N GLU A 143 -15.39 -6.50 -20.38
CA GLU A 143 -16.79 -6.07 -20.24
C GLU A 143 -17.34 -6.14 -18.81
N ASP A 144 -16.68 -6.92 -17.94
CA ASP A 144 -17.03 -7.06 -16.52
C ASP A 144 -17.23 -5.68 -15.86
N TYR A 145 -18.40 -5.50 -15.25
CA TYR A 145 -18.79 -4.27 -14.54
C TYR A 145 -18.79 -3.02 -15.43
N GLY A 146 -19.10 -3.17 -16.72
CA GLY A 146 -19.25 -2.05 -17.64
C GLY A 146 -17.93 -1.55 -18.23
N GLY A 147 -16.87 -2.35 -18.18
CA GLY A 147 -15.64 -2.04 -18.90
C GLY A 147 -15.80 -2.08 -20.42
N ARG A 148 -14.72 -1.81 -21.14
CA ARG A 148 -14.76 -1.60 -22.59
C ARG A 148 -15.36 -2.81 -23.33
N LYS A 149 -16.41 -2.57 -24.11
CA LYS A 149 -16.89 -3.51 -25.15
C LYS A 149 -15.86 -3.53 -26.28
N GLN A 150 -15.35 -4.70 -26.63
CA GLN A 150 -14.32 -4.86 -27.68
C GLN A 150 -14.86 -4.52 -29.07
#